data_AF-A0A241XS24-F1
#
_entry.id   AF-A0A241XS24-F1
#
_cell.length_a   1.000
_cell.length_b   1.000
_cell.length_c   1.000
_cell.angle_alpha   90.00
_cell.angle_beta   90.00
_cell.angle_gamma   90.00
#
_symmetry.space_group_name_H-M   'P 1'
#
loop_
_entity.id
_entity.type
_entity.pdbx_description
1 polymer ?
#
loop_
_entity_poly.entity_id
_entity_poly.type
_entity_poly.pdbx_seq_one_letter_code
_entity_poly.pdbx_strand_id
1 'polypeptide(L)' 'MPNYYPKGGRCRACERRLDDCSSFDFSTMPVHRRDGPDVIVICTEFRQLNHDRSLRINPRRNYG' A
#
# COMPACT_ATOMS: atom_id res chain seq x y z
N MET A 1 20.80 8.89 -5.66
CA MET A 1 19.95 7.68 -5.76
C MET A 1 18.52 8.10 -5.42
N PRO A 2 17.49 7.55 -6.09
CA PRO A 2 16.10 7.87 -5.75
C PRO A 2 15.73 7.29 -4.38
N ASN A 3 14.89 8.00 -3.62
CA ASN A 3 14.36 7.50 -2.36
C ASN A 3 13.04 6.77 -2.62
N TYR A 4 13.02 5.46 -2.37
CA TYR A 4 11.81 4.65 -2.56
C TYR A 4 11.08 4.50 -1.22
N TYR A 5 9.80 4.84 -1.18
CA TYR A 5 8.98 4.61 0.01
C TYR A 5 7.56 4.19 -0.33
N PRO A 6 6.93 3.37 0.53
CA PRO A 6 5.59 2.87 0.27
C PRO A 6 4.55 3.98 0.37
N LYS A 7 3.48 3.90 -0.42
CA LYS A 7 2.34 4.81 -0.33
C LYS A 7 1.77 4.83 1.09
N GLY A 8 1.91 5.95 1.79
CA GLY A 8 1.53 6.11 3.19
C GLY A 8 0.08 5.71 3.51
N GLY A 9 -0.87 5.97 2.60
CA GLY A 9 -2.26 5.54 2.77
C GLY A 9 -2.44 4.02 2.88
N ARG A 10 -1.70 3.23 2.07
CA ARG A 10 -1.71 1.76 2.17
C ARG A 10 -0.97 1.31 3.43
N CYS A 11 0.16 1.94 3.76
CA CYS A 11 0.90 1.62 4.98
C CYS A 11 0.04 1.81 6.24
N ARG A 12 -0.71 2.91 6.35
CA ARG A 12 -1.64 3.17 7.48
C ARG A 12 -2.75 2.14 7.62
N ALA A 13 -3.21 1.57 6.51
CA ALA A 13 -4.23 0.53 6.49
C ALA A 13 -3.64 -0.90 6.61
N CYS A 14 -2.33 -1.03 6.76
CA CYS A 14 -1.65 -2.33 6.80
C CYS A 14 -1.75 -2.96 8.20
N GLU A 15 -1.85 -4.28 8.28
CA GLU A 15 -1.75 -5.05 9.54
C GLU A 15 -0.43 -4.79 10.25
N ARG A 16 0.63 -4.57 9.47
CA ARG A 16 2.00 -4.32 9.91
C ARG A 16 2.35 -2.84 10.01
N ARG A 17 1.36 -1.94 10.18
CA ARG A 17 1.56 -0.47 10.13
C ARG A 17 2.52 0.09 11.20
N LEU A 18 2.82 -0.69 12.24
CA LEU A 18 3.74 -0.32 13.32
C LEU A 18 5.06 -1.11 13.25
N ASP A 19 5.22 -2.01 12.28
CA ASP A 19 6.43 -2.81 12.11
C ASP A 19 7.48 -2.03 11.31
N ASP A 20 8.74 -2.34 11.56
CA ASP A 20 9.82 -1.87 10.70
C ASP A 20 9.86 -2.67 9.39
N CYS A 21 9.58 -1.98 8.29
CA CYS A 21 9.64 -2.53 6.93
C CYS A 21 10.91 -2.11 6.18
N SER A 22 11.90 -1.52 6.86
CA SER A 22 13.16 -1.03 6.25
C SER A 22 13.98 -2.13 5.56
N SER A 23 13.76 -3.40 5.91
CA SER A 23 14.40 -4.56 5.28
C SER A 23 13.87 -4.91 3.89
N PHE A 24 12.75 -4.33 3.46
CA PHE A 24 12.18 -4.59 2.14
C PHE A 24 12.86 -3.77 1.06
N ASP A 25 13.09 -4.40 -0.08
CA ASP A 25 13.60 -3.71 -1.26
C ASP A 25 12.47 -2.96 -1.99
N PHE A 26 12.18 -1.74 -1.52
CA PHE A 26 11.17 -0.86 -2.12
C PHE A 26 11.49 -0.49 -3.57
N SER A 27 12.73 -0.63 -4.04
CA SER A 27 13.11 -0.27 -5.42
C SER A 27 12.55 -1.24 -6.48
N THR A 28 12.26 -2.47 -6.06
CA THR A 28 11.69 -3.53 -6.91
C THR A 28 10.17 -3.47 -7.00
N MET A 29 9.53 -2.67 -6.13
CA MET A 29 8.08 -2.62 -6.03
C MET A 29 7.45 -1.73 -7.13
N PRO A 30 6.20 -2.00 -7.54
CA PRO A 30 5.53 -1.21 -8.57
C PRO A 30 5.46 0.28 -8.22
N VAL A 31 5.87 1.15 -9.14
CA VAL A 31 5.87 2.60 -8.94
C VAL A 31 4.44 3.14 -9.04
N HIS A 32 4.01 3.90 -8.03
CA HIS A 32 2.74 4.62 -8.00
C HIS A 32 2.88 6.05 -8.54
N ARG A 33 3.92 6.77 -8.10
CA ARG A 33 4.18 8.16 -8.45
C ARG A 33 5.67 8.47 -8.27
N ARG A 34 6.20 9.41 -9.06
CA ARG A 34 7.54 9.98 -8.90
C ARG A 34 7.41 11.47 -8.64
N ASP A 35 8.00 11.95 -7.57
CA ASP A 35 7.99 13.36 -7.14
C ASP A 35 9.45 13.82 -6.95
N GLY A 36 10.10 14.24 -8.04
CA GLY A 36 11.51 14.62 -8.01
C GLY A 36 12.44 13.45 -7.63
N PRO A 37 13.24 13.56 -6.55
CA PRO A 37 14.11 12.48 -6.09
C PRO A 37 13.36 11.32 -5.41
N ASP A 38 12.08 11.51 -5.11
CA ASP A 38 11.26 10.58 -4.35
C ASP A 38 10.39 9.70 -5.27
N VAL A 39 10.33 8.41 -4.95
CA VAL A 39 9.54 7.42 -5.69
C VAL A 39 8.58 6.73 -4.73
N ILE A 40 7.29 7.04 -4.90
CA ILE A 40 6.21 6.42 -4.15
C ILE A 40 5.89 5.07 -4.80
N VAL A 41 5.99 3.99 -4.05
CA VAL A 41 5.71 2.63 -4.54
C VAL A 41 4.47 2.00 -3.90
N ILE A 42 3.91 1.01 -4.59
CA ILE A 42 2.85 0.15 -4.12
C ILE A 42 3.50 -1.05 -3.42
N CYS A 43 3.43 -1.08 -2.08
CA CYS A 43 3.97 -2.20 -1.31
C CYS A 43 3.32 -3.53 -1.70
N THR A 44 4.13 -4.52 -2.07
CA THR A 44 3.69 -5.88 -2.44
C THR A 44 3.37 -6.74 -1.21
N GLU A 45 4.02 -6.44 -0.08
CA GLU A 45 3.79 -7.09 1.22
C GLU A 45 2.60 -6.51 2.00
N PHE A 46 1.82 -5.62 1.37
CA PHE A 46 0.66 -4.99 2.00
C PHE A 46 -0.43 -6.02 2.36
N ARG A 47 -0.82 -6.04 3.63
CA ARG A 47 -1.98 -6.80 4.13
C ARG A 47 -2.96 -5.85 4.80
N GLN A 48 -4.18 -5.78 4.32
CA GLN A 48 -5.17 -4.83 4.83
C GLN A 48 -5.70 -5.24 6.21
N LEU A 49 -5.67 -4.33 7.17
CA LEU A 49 -6.34 -4.50 8.47
C LEU A 49 -7.83 -4.80 8.26
N ASN A 50 -8.30 -5.90 8.83
CA ASN A 50 -9.69 -6.35 8.73
C ASN A 50 -10.15 -6.54 7.27
N HIS A 51 -9.34 -7.24 6.45
CA HIS A 51 -9.63 -7.51 5.04
C HIS A 51 -11.10 -7.94 4.80
N ASP A 52 -11.64 -8.81 5.66
CA ASP A 52 -13.02 -9.28 5.60
C ASP A 52 -14.09 -8.20 5.80
N ARG A 53 -13.80 -7.16 6.61
CA ARG A 53 -14.72 -6.03 6.82
C ARG A 53 -14.68 -5.04 5.66
N SER A 54 -13.50 -4.83 5.06
CA SER A 54 -13.33 -3.91 3.93
C SER A 54 -13.99 -4.38 2.63
N LEU A 55 -14.24 -5.69 2.48
CA LEU A 55 -14.97 -6.24 1.33
C LEU A 55 -16.49 -6.01 1.41
N ARG A 56 -17.04 -5.65 2.58
CA ARG A 56 -18.49 -5.57 2.83
C ARG A 56 -19.15 -4.21 2.56
N ILE A 57 -18.41 -3.21 2.05
CA ILE A 57 -19.01 -1.92 1.67
C ILE A 57 -18.91 -1.74 0.16
N ASN A 58 -19.73 -2.50 -0.57
CA ASN A 58 -20.09 -2.13 -1.93
C ASN A 58 -21.59 -2.35 -2.17
N PRO A 59 -22.49 -1.49 -1.65
CA PRO A 59 -23.93 -1.60 -1.84
C PRO A 59 -24.40 -1.27 -3.28
N ARG A 60 -23.52 -1.33 -4.29
CA ARG A 60 -23.80 -0.86 -5.67
C ARG A 60 -23.60 -1.91 -6.77
N ARG A 61 -23.93 -3.17 -6.51
CA ARG A 61 -24.19 -4.14 -7.59
C ARG A 61 -25.42 -4.98 -7.27
N ASN A 62 -26.58 -4.37 -7.44
CA ASN A 62 -27.80 -5.11 -7.77
C ASN A 62 -28.48 -4.39 -8.94
N TYR A 63 -28.10 -4.79 -10.15
CA TYR A 63 -28.97 -4.71 -11.32
C TYR A 63 -29.20 -6.15 -11.73
N GLY A 64 -30.43 -6.61 -11.52
CA GLY A 64 -30.91 -7.97 -11.76
C GLY A 64 -32.29 -8.10 -11.16
#